data_AF-A0A285D6I4-F1
#
_entry.id   AF-A0A285D6I4-F1
#
_cell.length_a   1.000
_cell.length_b   1.000
_cell.length_c   1.000
_cell.angle_alpha   90.00
_cell.angle_beta   90.00
_cell.angle_gamma   90.00
#
_symmetry.space_group_name_H-M   'P 1'
#
loop_
_entity.id
_entity.type
_entity.pdbx_description
1 polymer ?
#
loop_
_entity_poly.entity_id
_entity_poly.type
_entity_poly.pdbx_seq_one_letter_code
_entity_poly.pdbx_strand_id
1 'polypeptide(L)' 'MMGLWRYQGQAVDVIDRNGRVYRGIFDGTNQTRGLFLRSRFGRRRFFPFFFIAAVFVVRGRRRIF' A
#
# COMPACT_ATOMS: atom_id res chain seq x y z
N MET A 1 2.49 -9.60 -16.34
CA MET A 1 2.73 -8.81 -15.10
C MET A 1 1.61 -9.08 -14.10
N MET A 2 1.85 -9.92 -13.10
CA MET A 2 0.89 -10.21 -12.02
C MET A 2 0.88 -9.04 -11.01
N GLY A 3 0.35 -7.89 -11.43
CA GLY A 3 0.51 -6.61 -10.73
C GLY A 3 -0.31 -6.50 -9.44
N LEU A 4 0.12 -5.57 -8.57
CA LEU A 4 -0.49 -5.22 -7.27
C LEU A 4 -2.03 -5.07 -7.27
N TRP A 5 -2.65 -4.87 -8.43
CA TRP A 5 -4.10 -4.82 -8.66
C TRP A 5 -4.91 -5.93 -7.96
N ARG A 6 -4.36 -7.15 -7.84
CA ARG A 6 -5.04 -8.25 -7.13
C ARG A 6 -5.30 -7.97 -5.64
N TYR A 7 -4.58 -7.03 -5.06
CA TYR A 7 -4.70 -6.64 -3.67
C TYR A 7 -5.64 -5.44 -3.48
N GLN A 8 -6.25 -4.92 -4.56
CA GLN A 8 -7.17 -3.77 -4.49
C GLN A 8 -8.36 -4.09 -3.59
N GLY A 9 -8.69 -3.17 -2.69
CA GLY A 9 -9.72 -3.35 -1.66
C GLY A 9 -9.24 -4.10 -0.41
N GLN A 10 -8.00 -4.62 -0.38
CA GLN A 10 -7.47 -5.29 0.82
C GLN A 10 -6.85 -4.28 1.79
N ALA A 11 -6.96 -4.59 3.08
CA ALA A 11 -6.23 -3.86 4.12
C ALA A 11 -4.74 -4.18 4.03
N VAL A 12 -3.92 -3.15 3.88
CA VAL A 12 -2.46 -3.25 3.80
C VAL A 12 -1.79 -2.31 4.80
N ASP A 13 -0.61 -2.72 5.25
CA ASP A 13 0.33 -1.92 6.00
C ASP A 13 1.47 -1.51 5.06
N VAL A 14 1.72 -0.21 4.95
CA VAL A 14 2.82 0.36 4.19
C VAL A 14 3.87 0.84 5.19
N ILE A 15 5.08 0.32 5.07
CA ILE A 15 6.22 0.75 5.87
C ILE A 15 7.03 1.73 5.02
N ASP A 16 7.25 2.93 5.54
CA ASP A 16 8.15 3.88 4.90
C ASP A 16 9.63 3.60 5.21
N ARG A 17 10.53 4.30 4.53
CA ARG A 17 11.98 4.18 4.76
C ARG A 17 12.45 4.63 6.13
N ASN A 18 11.62 5.37 6.88
CA ASN A 18 11.89 5.77 8.26
C ASN A 18 11.29 4.79 9.28
N GLY A 19 10.71 3.67 8.83
CA GLY A 19 10.08 2.67 9.68
C GLY A 19 8.66 3.00 10.14
N ARG A 20 8.04 4.09 9.65
CA ARG A 20 6.66 4.44 9.99
C ARG A 20 5.68 3.53 9.26
N VAL A 21 4.67 3.08 9.98
CA VAL A 21 3.63 2.18 9.45
C VAL A 21 2.36 2.97 9.15
N TYR A 22 1.89 2.86 7.91
CA TYR A 22 0.65 3.46 7.42
C TYR A 22 -0.33 2.34 7.06
N ARG A 23 -1.42 2.23 7.83
CA ARG A 23 -2.47 1.24 7.60
C ARG A 23 -3.64 1.83 6.81
N GLY A 24 -4.14 1.08 5.83
CA GLY A 24 -5.32 1.48 5.06
C GLY A 24 -5.73 0.43 4.03
N ILE A 25 -6.74 0.75 3.25
CA ILE A 25 -7.19 -0.07 2.13
C ILE A 25 -6.35 0.27 0.90
N PHE A 26 -5.75 -0.73 0.27
CA PHE A 26 -5.05 -0.54 -0.99
C PHE A 26 -6.06 -0.18 -2.08
N ASP A 27 -5.94 1.02 -2.62
CA ASP A 27 -6.90 1.61 -3.55
C ASP A 27 -6.41 1.52 -5.01
N GLY A 28 -5.11 1.26 -5.20
CA GLY A 28 -4.50 1.01 -6.51
C GLY A 28 -3.05 1.47 -6.57
N THR A 29 -2.41 1.30 -7.73
CA THR A 29 -1.06 1.81 -8.01
C THR A 29 -1.04 2.74 -9.20
N ASN A 30 -0.21 3.78 -9.14
CA ASN A 30 0.40 4.33 -10.34
C ASN A 30 1.69 3.54 -10.58
N GLN A 31 1.69 2.66 -11.60
CA GLN A 31 2.75 1.67 -11.82
C GLN A 31 4.18 2.25 -11.85
N THR A 32 4.31 3.52 -12.25
CA THR A 32 5.61 4.19 -12.33
C THR A 32 5.94 5.02 -11.09
N ARG A 33 4.94 5.41 -10.29
CA ARG A 33 5.11 6.44 -9.26
C ARG A 33 4.88 5.95 -7.83
N GLY A 34 3.97 5.01 -7.59
CA GLY A 34 3.65 4.59 -6.22
C GLY A 34 2.28 3.92 -6.06
N LEU A 35 1.79 3.93 -4.83
CA LEU A 35 0.49 3.36 -4.45
C LEU A 35 -0.44 4.38 -3.81
N PHE A 36 -1.73 4.08 -3.90
CA PHE A 36 -2.79 4.81 -3.21
C PHE A 36 -3.33 3.97 -2.06
N LEU A 37 -3.40 4.60 -0.89
CA LEU A 37 -4.00 4.05 0.32
C LEU A 37 -5.26 4.85 0.64
N ARG A 38 -6.37 4.18 0.87
CA ARG A 38 -7.59 4.79 1.40
C ARG A 38 -7.71 4.49 2.88
N SER A 39 -7.71 5.53 3.70
CA SER A 39 -7.96 5.40 5.14
C SER A 39 -9.41 5.00 5.42
N ARG A 40 -9.69 4.55 6.66
CA ARG A 40 -11.04 4.20 7.11
C ARG A 40 -12.04 5.36 7.01
N PHE A 41 -11.56 6.61 6.99
CA PHE A 41 -12.38 7.83 6.86
C PHE A 41 -12.52 8.33 5.42
N GLY A 42 -12.25 7.48 4.42
CA GLY A 42 -12.39 7.84 3.01
C GLY A 42 -11.29 8.74 2.45
N ARG A 43 -10.37 9.27 3.28
CA ARG A 43 -9.20 10.02 2.77
C ARG A 43 -8.25 9.10 2.00
N ARG A 44 -8.01 9.44 0.74
CA ARG A 44 -7.03 8.80 -0.13
C ARG A 44 -5.67 9.48 0.01
N ARG A 45 -4.60 8.70 0.18
CA ARG A 45 -3.23 9.17 0.34
C ARG A 45 -2.32 8.45 -0.65
N PHE A 46 -1.46 9.21 -1.31
CA PHE A 46 -0.48 8.68 -2.25
C PHE A 46 0.87 8.46 -1.55
N PHE A 47 1.48 7.30 -1.82
CA PHE A 47 2.79 6.92 -1.31
C PHE A 47 3.71 6.61 -2.49
N PRO A 48 4.74 7.44 -2.74
CA PRO A 48 5.70 7.18 -3.80
C PRO A 48 6.52 5.91 -3.54
N PHE A 49 6.92 5.17 -4.57
CA PHE A 49 7.73 3.96 -4.39
C PHE A 49 9.08 4.22 -3.72
N PHE A 50 9.70 5.36 -4.00
CA PHE A 50 10.95 5.75 -3.34
C PHE A 50 10.77 6.05 -1.84
N PHE A 51 9.53 6.21 -1.36
CA PHE A 51 9.23 6.42 0.05
C PHE A 51 8.91 5.11 0.78
N ILE A 52 8.52 4.08 0.04
CA ILE A 52 8.07 2.79 0.57
C ILE A 52 9.27 1.86 0.76
N ALA A 53 9.41 1.31 1.96
CA ALA A 53 10.34 0.23 2.26
C ALA A 53 9.69 -1.15 2.04
N ALA A 54 8.44 -1.32 2.47
CA ALA A 54 7.71 -2.58 2.32
C ALA A 54 6.18 -2.38 2.34
N VAL A 55 5.45 -3.33 1.75
CA VAL A 55 3.98 -3.39 1.81
C VAL A 55 3.51 -4.77 2.21
N PHE A 56 2.62 -4.86 3.19
CA PHE A 56 2.06 -6.12 3.71
C PHE A 56 0.55 -6.13 3.63
N VAL A 57 -0.05 -7.24 3.22
CA VAL A 57 -1.48 -7.49 3.41
C VAL A 57 -1.72 -7.86 4.86
N VAL A 58 -2.58 -7.11 5.55
CA VAL A 58 -2.93 -7.35 6.97
C VAL A 58 -3.58 -8.72 7.13
N ARG A 59 -4.50 -9.06 6.22
CA ARG A 59 -5.16 -10.37 6.20
C ARG A 59 -4.22 -11.42 5.58
N GLY A 60 -3.57 -12.19 6.44
CA GLY A 60 -2.63 -13.25 6.04
C GLY A 60 -1.15 -12.88 6.10
N ARG A 61 -0.79 -11.68 6.59
CA ARG A 61 0.60 -11.20 6.79
C ARG A 61 1.50 -11.39 5.56
N ARG A 62 0.93 -11.31 4.36
CA ARG A 62 1.66 -11.57 3.12
C ARG A 62 2.37 -10.29 2.66
N ARG A 63 3.70 -10.35 2.52
CA ARG A 63 4.47 -9.26 1.90
C ARG A 63 4.17 -9.20 0.40
N ILE A 64 3.93 -7.99 -0.10
CA ILE A 64 3.65 -7.70 -1.52
C ILE A 64 4.88 -7.12 -2.20
N PHE A 65 5.55 -6.19 -1.52
CA PHE A 65 6.66 -5.36 -2.00
C PHE A 65 7.68 -5.21 -0.85
#